data_AF-A0A2U3YYT9-F1
#
_entry.id   AF-A0A2U3YYT9-F1
#
_cell.length_a   1.000
_cell.length_b   1.000
_cell.length_c   1.000
_cell.angle_alpha   90.00
_cell.angle_beta   90.00
_cell.angle_gamma   90.00
#
_symmetry.space_group_name_H-M   'P 1'
#
loop_
_entity.id
_entity.type
_entity.pdbx_description
1 polymer ?
#
loop_
_entity_poly.entity_id
_entity_poly.type
_entity_poly.pdbx_seq_one_letter_code
_entity_poly.pdbx_strand_id
1 'polypeptide(L)'
;AELVGSLGGIFYFHSLSQVGLLLIDQGKARFGYSEHPLNSSFGLPFDYNGTLDILITPGQKGILIFWFEKSLLVSRNSGQLVYPVHVREGPNTLYSSISEANITIHSIAANEYELAVLTQENNLYYCSLGILSSSLIKFAGQNLWSQEAALMFTDVGRVEILTPLPDSVFPAFDFQKCPVNIQAVLMDPQLQVDVCKAELLQGEFDNKMYTIDMNSKLELTALMIPRPGMSLVPLAMVSNPHSLGLQAIIYEDGYTYDGNTKHRLNISLRQQHHWGRADPNFTSSIKRPTGSTITLDIANKEISCVDLKPLTALISVGCDQEKKIVIQNEISACHKGILDPVGLQDNYSYIIEKEAYDPNFQGQKASEDLVVDYQYEKLGCPHLVYYNTPWKPVVELWREGKFQEVIKAEFVLLEVHGLFTYTYSLTAQTALCRAQPQNWTTIMENPGDKGPFAWDREKGTNLTLVTLPSGPRLNFITS
;
A
#
# COMPACT_ATOMS: atom_id res chain seq x y z
N ALA A 1 8.22 -22.97 -8.41
CA ALA A 1 7.31 -23.84 -9.17
C ALA A 1 7.29 -23.36 -10.60
N GLU A 2 7.42 -24.25 -11.59
CA GLU A 2 7.29 -23.87 -13.00
C GLU A 2 5.84 -23.44 -13.28
N LEU A 3 5.68 -22.29 -13.94
CA LEU A 3 4.36 -21.80 -14.35
C LEU A 3 3.95 -22.58 -15.61
N VAL A 4 2.99 -23.49 -15.45
CA VAL A 4 2.42 -24.28 -16.56
C VAL A 4 1.17 -23.58 -17.07
N GLY A 5 1.06 -23.44 -18.39
CA GLY A 5 -0.09 -22.83 -19.09
C GLY A 5 0.33 -21.76 -20.11
N SER A 6 -0.66 -21.16 -20.78
CA SER A 6 -0.49 -19.97 -21.61
C SER A 6 -0.67 -18.69 -20.79
N LEU A 7 -0.01 -17.61 -21.21
CA LEU A 7 -0.16 -16.29 -20.61
C LEU A 7 -1.41 -15.59 -21.18
N GLY A 8 -2.39 -15.34 -20.32
CA GLY A 8 -3.62 -14.61 -20.67
C GLY A 8 -3.49 -13.09 -20.53
N GLY A 9 -2.53 -12.59 -19.76
CA GLY A 9 -2.29 -11.16 -19.59
C GLY A 9 -1.37 -10.81 -18.42
N ILE A 10 -0.88 -9.58 -18.42
CA ILE A 10 -0.03 -9.01 -17.37
C ILE A 10 -0.71 -7.74 -16.86
N PHE A 11 -0.89 -7.65 -15.54
CA PHE A 11 -1.66 -6.59 -14.90
C PHE A 11 -0.86 -5.98 -13.76
N TYR A 12 -0.90 -4.65 -13.63
CA TYR A 12 -0.34 -3.98 -12.47
C TYR A 12 -1.48 -3.59 -11.51
N PHE A 13 -1.50 -4.22 -10.34
CA PHE A 13 -2.51 -3.98 -9.32
C PHE A 13 -2.01 -2.97 -8.28
N HIS A 14 -2.41 -1.71 -8.44
CA HIS A 14 -2.10 -0.63 -7.49
C HIS A 14 -2.58 -0.94 -6.07
N SER A 15 -3.74 -1.58 -5.94
CA SER A 15 -4.33 -2.07 -4.68
C SER A 15 -3.46 -3.08 -3.93
N LEU A 16 -2.50 -3.72 -4.59
CA LEU A 16 -1.54 -4.65 -3.99
C LEU A 16 -0.08 -4.15 -4.12
N SER A 17 0.17 -3.15 -4.96
CA SER A 17 1.50 -2.74 -5.45
C SER A 17 2.27 -3.90 -6.09
N GLN A 18 1.60 -4.73 -6.89
CA GLN A 18 2.17 -5.96 -7.46
C GLN A 18 1.80 -6.16 -8.92
N VAL A 19 2.61 -6.96 -9.62
CA VAL A 19 2.28 -7.48 -10.95
C VAL A 19 1.56 -8.81 -10.81
N GLY A 20 0.38 -8.91 -11.40
CA GLY A 20 -0.39 -10.14 -11.56
C GLY A 20 -0.25 -10.69 -12.97
N LEU A 21 0.00 -12.00 -13.07
CA LEU A 21 0.05 -12.75 -14.32
C LEU A 21 -1.18 -13.64 -14.39
N LEU A 22 -2.00 -13.49 -15.43
CA LEU A 22 -3.10 -14.40 -15.69
C LEU A 22 -2.57 -15.62 -16.44
N LEU A 23 -2.68 -16.79 -15.82
CA LEU A 23 -2.24 -18.06 -16.40
C LEU A 23 -3.46 -18.89 -16.74
N ILE A 24 -3.47 -19.46 -17.94
CA ILE A 24 -4.56 -20.29 -18.45
C ILE A 24 -4.02 -21.69 -18.73
N ASP A 25 -4.62 -22.70 -18.12
CA ASP A 25 -4.27 -24.10 -18.31
C ASP A 25 -5.54 -24.96 -18.36
N GLN A 26 -5.69 -25.75 -19.42
CA GLN A 26 -6.81 -26.70 -19.61
C GLN A 26 -8.22 -26.10 -19.37
N GLY A 27 -8.47 -24.87 -19.83
CA GLY A 27 -9.77 -24.20 -19.65
C GLY A 27 -10.01 -23.62 -18.25
N LYS A 28 -8.99 -23.61 -17.39
CA LYS A 28 -9.00 -22.90 -16.11
C LYS A 28 -8.00 -21.77 -16.13
N ALA A 29 -8.35 -20.68 -15.47
CA ALA A 29 -7.45 -19.55 -15.28
C ALA A 29 -7.15 -19.33 -13.80
N ARG A 30 -5.98 -18.79 -13.51
CA ARG A 30 -5.57 -18.37 -12.17
C ARG A 30 -4.60 -17.20 -12.27
N PHE A 31 -4.61 -16.32 -11.27
CA PHE A 31 -3.59 -15.29 -11.15
C PHE A 31 -2.39 -15.80 -10.37
N GLY A 32 -1.19 -15.57 -10.90
CA GLY A 32 0.07 -15.65 -10.16
C GLY A 32 0.57 -14.24 -9.86
N TYR A 33 1.09 -14.01 -8.67
CA TYR A 33 1.56 -12.68 -8.25
C TYR A 33 3.07 -12.67 -8.04
N SER A 34 3.69 -11.55 -8.34
CA SER A 34 5.14 -11.42 -8.28
C SER A 34 5.74 -11.64 -6.88
N GLU A 35 5.03 -11.27 -5.80
CA GLU A 35 5.68 -11.09 -4.48
C GLU A 35 4.79 -11.40 -3.24
N HIS A 36 3.77 -12.26 -3.36
CA HIS A 36 3.00 -12.74 -2.20
C HIS A 36 3.85 -13.66 -1.29
N PRO A 37 3.48 -13.89 0.00
CA PRO A 37 4.18 -14.87 0.82
C PRO A 37 4.28 -16.20 0.07
N LEU A 38 5.46 -16.85 0.13
CA LEU A 38 5.90 -17.93 -0.77
C LEU A 38 4.91 -19.09 -0.94
N ASN A 39 3.98 -19.27 0.01
CA ASN A 39 2.98 -20.34 0.02
C ASN A 39 1.59 -19.94 -0.51
N SER A 40 1.37 -18.67 -0.87
CA SER A 40 0.06 -18.13 -1.32
C SER A 40 0.19 -17.17 -2.49
N SER A 41 1.09 -17.48 -3.42
CA SER A 41 1.37 -16.64 -4.61
C SER A 41 0.38 -16.79 -5.76
N PHE A 42 -0.71 -17.55 -5.56
CA PHE A 42 -1.73 -17.78 -6.56
C PHE A 42 -3.13 -17.47 -6.04
N GLY A 43 -3.96 -16.87 -6.89
CA GLY A 43 -5.40 -16.80 -6.70
C GLY A 43 -6.06 -18.17 -6.88
N LEU A 44 -7.31 -18.29 -6.44
CA LEU A 44 -8.08 -19.51 -6.68
C LEU A 44 -8.34 -19.69 -8.18
N PRO A 45 -8.19 -20.92 -8.71
CA PRO A 45 -8.49 -21.17 -10.11
C PRO A 45 -9.99 -21.02 -10.37
N PHE A 46 -10.33 -20.51 -11.54
CA PHE A 46 -11.70 -20.32 -12.02
C PHE A 46 -11.85 -20.78 -13.46
N ASP A 47 -13.09 -21.05 -13.88
CA ASP A 47 -13.37 -21.54 -15.23
C ASP A 47 -13.16 -20.41 -16.25
N TYR A 48 -12.42 -20.72 -17.32
CA TYR A 48 -12.02 -19.77 -18.36
C TYR A 48 -12.56 -20.24 -19.71
N ASN A 49 -13.76 -19.76 -20.05
CA ASN A 49 -14.49 -20.17 -21.24
C ASN A 49 -14.33 -19.15 -22.38
N GLY A 50 -13.51 -19.51 -23.37
CA GLY A 50 -13.22 -18.63 -24.52
C GLY A 50 -12.12 -17.61 -24.21
N THR A 51 -11.99 -16.60 -25.06
CA THR A 51 -11.04 -15.49 -24.83
C THR A 51 -11.78 -14.39 -24.10
N LEU A 52 -11.60 -14.30 -22.78
CA LEU A 52 -12.28 -13.31 -21.96
C LEU A 52 -11.62 -11.94 -22.13
N ASP A 53 -12.41 -10.93 -22.46
CA ASP A 53 -12.01 -9.53 -22.34
C ASP A 53 -11.97 -9.13 -20.87
N ILE A 54 -10.95 -8.35 -20.50
CA ILE A 54 -10.67 -7.99 -19.12
C ILE A 54 -10.72 -6.48 -18.97
N LEU A 55 -11.69 -6.00 -18.21
CA LEU A 55 -11.84 -4.60 -17.85
C LEU A 55 -11.39 -4.38 -16.42
N ILE A 56 -10.42 -3.48 -16.23
CA ILE A 56 -10.02 -3.00 -14.91
C ILE A 56 -10.85 -1.76 -14.61
N THR A 57 -11.62 -1.77 -13.53
CA THR A 57 -12.43 -0.62 -13.18
C THR A 57 -11.54 0.54 -12.73
N PRO A 58 -11.98 1.80 -12.91
CA PRO A 58 -11.29 2.96 -12.35
C PRO A 58 -11.25 2.92 -10.81
N GLY A 59 -10.43 3.79 -10.21
CA GLY A 59 -10.34 3.97 -8.76
C GLY A 59 -9.34 3.05 -8.03
N GLN A 60 -8.55 2.25 -8.75
CA GLN A 60 -7.44 1.44 -8.19
C GLN A 60 -7.82 0.43 -7.10
N LYS A 61 -9.08 -0.02 -7.05
CA LYS A 61 -9.63 -0.93 -6.01
C LYS A 61 -9.28 -2.41 -6.24
N GLY A 62 -8.74 -2.72 -7.41
CA GLY A 62 -8.49 -4.11 -7.80
C GLY A 62 -9.75 -4.87 -8.20
N ILE A 63 -10.78 -4.16 -8.68
CA ILE A 63 -11.95 -4.80 -9.28
C ILE A 63 -11.63 -5.11 -10.75
N LEU A 64 -11.88 -6.36 -11.15
CA LEU A 64 -11.68 -6.86 -12.50
C LEU A 64 -12.98 -7.47 -13.00
N ILE A 65 -13.33 -7.17 -14.25
CA ILE A 65 -14.50 -7.72 -14.91
C ILE A 65 -14.01 -8.51 -16.11
N PHE A 66 -14.34 -9.80 -16.13
CA PHE A 66 -14.02 -10.72 -17.22
C PHE A 66 -15.31 -11.02 -17.97
N TRP A 67 -15.33 -10.84 -19.28
CA TRP A 67 -16.54 -11.07 -20.04
C TRP A 67 -16.24 -11.59 -21.45
N PHE A 68 -17.17 -12.38 -21.98
CA PHE A 68 -17.17 -12.83 -23.38
C PHE A 68 -18.51 -13.51 -23.66
N GLU A 69 -19.31 -12.99 -24.59
CA GLU A 69 -20.61 -13.53 -25.04
C GLU A 69 -21.53 -14.07 -23.92
N LYS A 70 -21.32 -15.29 -23.42
CA LYS A 70 -22.10 -15.95 -22.36
C LYS A 70 -21.42 -16.00 -20.98
N SER A 71 -20.22 -15.46 -20.85
CA SER A 71 -19.45 -15.43 -19.60
C SER A 71 -19.36 -14.01 -19.06
N LEU A 72 -19.63 -13.86 -17.76
CA LEU A 72 -19.37 -12.64 -17.02
C LEU A 72 -18.95 -12.99 -15.59
N LEU A 73 -17.71 -12.66 -15.27
CA LEU A 73 -17.08 -12.91 -13.98
C LEU A 73 -16.56 -11.61 -13.39
N VAL A 74 -16.54 -11.50 -12.07
CA VAL A 74 -16.00 -10.34 -11.36
C VAL A 74 -15.02 -10.80 -10.28
N SER A 75 -13.90 -10.10 -10.19
CA SER A 75 -13.01 -10.13 -9.04
C SER A 75 -13.09 -8.80 -8.31
N ARG A 76 -13.08 -8.81 -6.97
CA ARG A 76 -13.03 -7.60 -6.12
C ARG A 76 -11.70 -7.44 -5.40
N ASN A 77 -10.79 -8.40 -5.58
CA ASN A 77 -9.55 -8.53 -4.84
C ASN A 77 -8.39 -8.88 -5.78
N SER A 78 -8.33 -8.17 -6.90
CA SER A 78 -7.22 -8.20 -7.86
C SER A 78 -6.93 -9.60 -8.42
N GLY A 79 -7.98 -10.40 -8.65
CA GLY A 79 -7.87 -11.73 -9.24
C GLY A 79 -7.66 -12.87 -8.25
N GLN A 80 -7.64 -12.60 -6.93
CA GLN A 80 -7.48 -13.66 -5.93
C GLN A 80 -8.72 -14.56 -5.87
N LEU A 81 -9.90 -13.96 -5.97
CA LEU A 81 -11.18 -14.63 -6.09
C LEU A 81 -11.91 -14.08 -7.32
N VAL A 82 -12.42 -14.97 -8.15
CA VAL A 82 -13.17 -14.63 -9.36
C VAL A 82 -14.44 -15.46 -9.34
N TYR A 83 -15.60 -14.79 -9.43
CA TYR A 83 -16.91 -15.45 -9.35
C TYR A 83 -17.82 -15.02 -10.50
N PRO A 84 -18.69 -15.92 -10.99
CA PRO A 84 -19.72 -15.54 -11.96
C PRO A 84 -20.69 -14.54 -11.35
N VAL A 85 -21.18 -13.63 -12.19
CA VAL A 85 -22.21 -12.66 -11.77
C VAL A 85 -23.58 -13.32 -11.85
N HIS A 86 -24.28 -13.37 -10.72
CA HIS A 86 -25.66 -13.85 -10.66
C HIS A 86 -26.61 -12.93 -11.42
N VAL A 87 -27.66 -13.49 -12.02
CA VAL A 87 -28.66 -12.73 -12.78
C VAL A 87 -30.02 -12.87 -12.11
N ARG A 88 -30.69 -11.76 -11.86
CA ARG A 88 -32.02 -11.70 -11.27
C ARG A 88 -33.03 -11.25 -12.31
N GLU A 89 -33.98 -12.12 -12.65
CA GLU A 89 -35.12 -11.81 -13.51
C GLU A 89 -36.41 -11.80 -12.67
N GLY A 90 -36.80 -10.61 -12.21
CA GLY A 90 -37.93 -10.46 -11.29
C GLY A 90 -37.63 -10.94 -9.86
N PRO A 91 -38.64 -11.05 -8.99
CA PRO A 91 -38.43 -11.28 -7.56
C PRO A 91 -37.93 -12.68 -7.23
N ASN A 92 -38.35 -13.70 -7.99
CA ASN A 92 -38.20 -15.12 -7.66
C ASN A 92 -37.20 -15.89 -8.53
N THR A 93 -36.75 -15.31 -9.65
CA THR A 93 -35.83 -16.00 -10.55
C THR A 93 -34.42 -15.47 -10.36
N LEU A 94 -33.54 -16.33 -9.85
CA LEU A 94 -32.12 -16.05 -9.67
C LEU A 94 -31.32 -17.14 -10.39
N TYR A 95 -30.58 -16.75 -11.42
CA TYR A 95 -29.63 -17.60 -12.11
C TYR A 95 -28.23 -17.41 -11.52
N SER A 96 -27.46 -18.49 -11.45
CA SER A 96 -26.09 -18.46 -10.95
C SER A 96 -25.14 -17.72 -11.89
N SER A 97 -25.46 -17.62 -13.18
CA SER A 97 -24.63 -16.95 -14.19
C SER A 97 -25.44 -16.48 -15.41
N ILE A 98 -24.82 -15.62 -16.24
CA ILE A 98 -25.36 -15.18 -17.55
C ILE A 98 -25.58 -16.37 -18.51
N SER A 99 -24.68 -17.36 -18.50
CA SER A 99 -24.82 -18.55 -19.33
C SER A 99 -26.05 -19.38 -18.93
N GLU A 100 -26.34 -19.52 -17.64
CA GLU A 100 -27.52 -20.25 -17.15
C GLU A 100 -28.81 -19.50 -17.49
N ALA A 101 -28.78 -18.17 -17.45
CA ALA A 101 -29.89 -17.32 -17.89
C ALA A 101 -30.07 -17.28 -19.43
N ASN A 102 -29.18 -17.93 -20.19
CA ASN A 102 -29.16 -17.91 -21.65
C ASN A 102 -29.14 -16.50 -22.26
N ILE A 103 -28.33 -15.61 -21.68
CA ILE A 103 -28.16 -14.22 -22.12
C ILE A 103 -26.87 -14.11 -22.95
N THR A 104 -26.91 -13.31 -24.02
CA THR A 104 -25.75 -13.03 -24.88
C THR A 104 -25.33 -11.56 -24.77
N ILE A 105 -24.17 -11.31 -24.16
CA ILE A 105 -23.60 -9.98 -23.98
C ILE A 105 -23.23 -9.39 -25.35
N HIS A 106 -23.66 -8.15 -25.57
CA HIS A 106 -23.27 -7.35 -26.74
C HIS A 106 -22.21 -6.31 -26.36
N SER A 107 -22.43 -5.57 -25.29
CA SER A 107 -21.52 -4.54 -24.80
C SER A 107 -21.63 -4.41 -23.29
N ILE A 108 -20.54 -3.99 -22.64
CA ILE A 108 -20.52 -3.67 -21.22
C ILE A 108 -19.94 -2.29 -20.99
N ALA A 109 -20.36 -1.63 -19.93
CA ALA A 109 -19.68 -0.47 -19.38
C ALA A 109 -19.55 -0.64 -17.87
N ALA A 110 -18.45 -0.15 -17.30
CA ALA A 110 -18.28 -0.09 -15.86
C ALA A 110 -17.63 1.22 -15.45
N ASN A 111 -18.00 1.71 -14.27
CA ASN A 111 -17.29 2.77 -13.58
C ASN A 111 -16.70 2.22 -12.27
N GLU A 112 -16.43 3.07 -11.27
CA GLU A 112 -15.85 2.64 -10.00
C GLU A 112 -16.77 1.73 -9.16
N TYR A 113 -18.08 1.82 -9.35
CA TYR A 113 -19.09 1.22 -8.45
C TYR A 113 -20.26 0.55 -9.18
N GLU A 114 -20.31 0.62 -10.50
CA GLU A 114 -21.47 0.22 -11.30
C GLU A 114 -21.03 -0.54 -12.54
N LEU A 115 -21.86 -1.49 -12.96
CA LEU A 115 -21.72 -2.28 -14.17
C LEU A 115 -23.05 -2.27 -14.91
N ALA A 116 -23.01 -1.90 -16.18
CA ALA A 116 -24.13 -2.00 -17.11
C ALA A 116 -23.77 -2.98 -18.23
N VAL A 117 -24.75 -3.80 -18.62
CA VAL A 117 -24.59 -4.83 -19.65
C VAL A 117 -25.73 -4.70 -20.65
N LEU A 118 -25.41 -4.47 -21.91
CA LEU A 118 -26.35 -4.49 -23.03
C LEU A 118 -26.24 -5.84 -23.71
N THR A 119 -27.38 -6.46 -23.99
CA THR A 119 -27.45 -7.81 -24.56
C THR A 119 -28.00 -7.78 -25.99
N GLN A 120 -27.70 -8.83 -26.76
CA GLN A 120 -28.19 -8.97 -28.14
C GLN A 120 -29.72 -9.13 -28.20
N GLU A 121 -30.33 -9.63 -27.12
CA GLU A 121 -31.77 -9.74 -26.95
C GLU A 121 -32.43 -8.38 -26.59
N ASN A 122 -31.69 -7.28 -26.74
CA ASN A 122 -32.16 -5.92 -26.51
C ASN A 122 -32.62 -5.67 -25.06
N ASN A 123 -31.85 -6.17 -24.10
CA ASN A 123 -32.07 -5.91 -22.68
C ASN A 123 -30.88 -5.17 -22.10
N LEU A 124 -31.17 -4.20 -21.23
CA LEU A 124 -30.18 -3.52 -20.40
C LEU A 124 -30.22 -4.14 -19.01
N TYR A 125 -29.06 -4.57 -18.52
CA TYR A 125 -28.88 -5.05 -17.16
C TYR A 125 -27.98 -4.11 -16.38
N TYR A 126 -28.22 -4.00 -15.09
CA TYR A 126 -27.47 -3.15 -14.18
C TYR A 126 -27.09 -3.89 -12.90
N CYS A 127 -25.92 -3.59 -12.35
CA CYS A 127 -25.39 -4.16 -11.12
C CYS A 127 -24.50 -3.14 -10.39
N SER A 128 -24.49 -3.20 -9.06
CA SER A 128 -23.56 -2.46 -8.20
C SER A 128 -22.30 -3.28 -7.92
N LEU A 129 -21.13 -2.68 -8.12
CA LEU A 129 -19.81 -3.20 -7.78
C LEU A 129 -19.39 -2.83 -6.35
N GLY A 130 -20.27 -3.10 -5.38
CA GLY A 130 -19.98 -2.91 -3.95
C GLY A 130 -19.04 -3.99 -3.39
N ILE A 131 -18.82 -3.97 -2.06
CA ILE A 131 -18.02 -5.00 -1.38
C ILE A 131 -18.65 -6.40 -1.55
N LEU A 132 -19.98 -6.48 -1.43
CA LEU A 132 -20.73 -7.71 -1.67
C LEU A 132 -21.35 -7.68 -3.07
N SER A 133 -21.47 -8.87 -3.69
CA SER A 133 -22.02 -8.98 -5.03
C SER A 133 -23.53 -8.76 -5.03
N SER A 134 -23.98 -7.71 -5.70
CA SER A 134 -25.35 -7.67 -6.20
C SER A 134 -25.48 -8.54 -7.45
N SER A 135 -26.69 -9.04 -7.69
CA SER A 135 -27.07 -9.69 -8.94
C SER A 135 -27.31 -8.63 -10.02
N LEU A 136 -27.10 -9.00 -11.29
CA LEU A 136 -27.57 -8.21 -12.43
C LEU A 136 -29.09 -8.16 -12.44
N ILE A 137 -29.66 -6.97 -12.54
CA ILE A 137 -31.10 -6.76 -12.64
C ILE A 137 -31.43 -6.34 -14.07
N LYS A 138 -32.38 -7.05 -14.67
CA LYS A 138 -32.93 -6.74 -15.99
C LYS A 138 -33.82 -5.51 -15.92
N PHE A 139 -33.60 -4.54 -16.80
CA PHE A 139 -34.51 -3.42 -17.00
C PHE A 139 -35.57 -3.74 -18.06
N ALA A 140 -36.77 -3.20 -17.89
CA ALA A 140 -37.87 -3.41 -18.83
C ALA A 140 -37.51 -2.85 -20.21
N GLY A 141 -37.79 -3.65 -21.25
CA GLY A 141 -37.29 -3.44 -22.61
C GLY A 141 -37.65 -2.08 -23.19
N GLN A 142 -36.62 -1.30 -23.51
CA GLN A 142 -36.69 -0.23 -24.49
C GLN A 142 -36.02 -0.77 -25.77
N ASN A 143 -36.54 -0.47 -26.96
CA ASN A 143 -35.86 -0.82 -28.22
C ASN A 143 -34.58 0.03 -28.36
N LEU A 144 -33.49 -0.44 -27.74
CA LEU A 144 -32.23 0.28 -27.54
C LEU A 144 -31.05 -0.35 -28.29
N TRP A 145 -31.25 -1.56 -28.82
CA TRP A 145 -30.20 -2.35 -29.43
C TRP A 145 -30.03 -1.99 -30.90
N SER A 146 -28.77 -1.76 -31.25
CA SER A 146 -28.24 -1.74 -32.61
C SER A 146 -26.89 -2.45 -32.58
N GLN A 147 -26.45 -3.03 -33.70
CA GLN A 147 -25.17 -3.74 -33.78
C GLN A 147 -23.96 -2.86 -33.42
N GLU A 148 -24.10 -1.54 -33.54
CA GLU A 148 -23.05 -0.55 -33.29
C GLU A 148 -23.24 0.17 -31.94
N ALA A 149 -24.20 -0.28 -31.11
CA ALA A 149 -24.48 0.36 -29.83
C ALA A 149 -23.36 0.09 -28.82
N ALA A 150 -22.90 1.14 -28.14
CA ALA A 150 -21.97 1.06 -27.04
C ALA A 150 -22.58 1.65 -25.77
N LEU A 151 -22.15 1.15 -24.61
CA LEU A 151 -22.52 1.71 -23.32
C LEU A 151 -21.42 2.63 -22.78
N MET A 152 -21.82 3.68 -22.08
CA MET A 152 -20.91 4.53 -21.31
C MET A 152 -21.62 5.05 -20.05
N PHE A 153 -20.90 5.16 -18.94
CA PHE A 153 -21.36 5.94 -17.79
C PHE A 153 -20.92 7.39 -17.94
N THR A 154 -21.84 8.34 -17.81
CA THR A 154 -21.51 9.78 -17.79
C THR A 154 -21.40 10.35 -16.39
N ASP A 155 -22.13 9.76 -15.45
CA ASP A 155 -22.04 10.03 -14.01
C ASP A 155 -22.54 8.79 -13.27
N VAL A 156 -22.46 8.78 -11.95
CA VAL A 156 -23.05 7.73 -11.13
C VAL A 156 -24.56 7.70 -11.33
N GLY A 157 -25.10 6.50 -11.56
CA GLY A 157 -26.51 6.31 -11.87
C GLY A 157 -26.97 6.82 -13.23
N ARG A 158 -26.05 7.24 -14.11
CA ARG A 158 -26.35 7.72 -15.47
C ARG A 158 -25.60 6.93 -16.52
N VAL A 159 -26.35 6.11 -17.25
CA VAL A 159 -25.84 5.33 -18.39
C VAL A 159 -26.30 6.00 -19.68
N GLU A 160 -25.40 6.16 -20.64
CA GLU A 160 -25.73 6.55 -22.01
C GLU A 160 -25.49 5.36 -22.93
N ILE A 161 -26.48 5.09 -23.79
CA ILE A 161 -26.33 4.20 -24.93
C ILE A 161 -26.02 5.07 -26.13
N LEU A 162 -24.89 4.79 -26.76
CA LEU A 162 -24.36 5.53 -27.89
C LEU A 162 -24.49 4.69 -29.15
N THR A 163 -25.22 5.19 -30.15
CA THR A 163 -25.28 4.59 -31.49
C THR A 163 -24.65 5.56 -32.48
N PRO A 164 -23.62 5.17 -33.23
CA PRO A 164 -23.01 6.05 -34.22
C PRO A 164 -24.03 6.39 -35.31
N LEU A 165 -24.04 7.66 -35.71
CA LEU A 165 -24.79 8.15 -36.85
C LEU A 165 -23.82 8.30 -38.03
N PRO A 166 -23.96 7.48 -39.09
CA PRO A 166 -23.06 7.56 -40.23
C PRO A 166 -23.31 8.86 -41.00
N ASP A 167 -22.26 9.65 -41.21
CA ASP A 167 -22.26 10.77 -42.14
C ASP A 167 -21.68 10.31 -43.49
N SER A 168 -22.47 10.45 -44.56
CA SER A 168 -22.06 10.08 -45.92
C SER A 168 -21.00 11.00 -46.54
N VAL A 169 -20.75 12.18 -45.95
CA VAL A 169 -19.93 13.26 -46.51
C VAL A 169 -18.66 13.51 -45.69
N PHE A 170 -18.69 13.29 -44.37
CA PHE A 170 -17.55 13.53 -43.48
C PHE A 170 -17.12 12.25 -42.73
N PRO A 171 -15.81 12.00 -42.56
CA PRO A 171 -15.32 10.84 -41.79
C PRO A 171 -15.50 10.98 -40.27
N ALA A 172 -16.22 12.01 -39.81
CA ALA A 172 -16.54 12.21 -38.41
C ALA A 172 -17.84 11.48 -38.07
N PHE A 173 -17.86 10.79 -36.93
CA PHE A 173 -19.06 10.15 -36.41
C PHE A 173 -19.73 11.07 -35.40
N ASP A 174 -21.00 11.36 -35.61
CA ASP A 174 -21.88 11.85 -34.54
C ASP A 174 -22.52 10.63 -33.84
N PHE A 175 -23.10 10.84 -32.67
CA PHE A 175 -23.71 9.77 -31.89
C PHE A 175 -25.13 10.15 -31.47
N GLN A 176 -26.08 9.26 -31.75
CA GLN A 176 -27.36 9.29 -31.08
C GLN A 176 -27.14 8.82 -29.64
N LYS A 177 -27.51 9.68 -28.68
CA LYS A 177 -27.34 9.41 -27.25
C LYS A 177 -28.71 9.12 -26.62
N CYS A 178 -28.84 7.96 -25.99
CA CYS A 178 -30.01 7.62 -25.19
C CYS A 178 -29.61 7.57 -23.71
N PRO A 179 -29.88 8.63 -22.92
CA PRO A 179 -29.57 8.64 -21.50
C PRO A 179 -30.60 7.84 -20.72
N VAL A 180 -30.11 6.98 -19.82
CA VAL A 180 -30.87 6.14 -18.90
C VAL A 180 -30.53 6.55 -17.48
N ASN A 181 -31.55 6.99 -16.74
CA ASN A 181 -31.44 7.26 -15.31
C ASN A 181 -31.71 5.96 -14.54
N ILE A 182 -30.65 5.37 -13.98
CA ILE A 182 -30.70 4.09 -13.27
C ILE A 182 -31.66 4.16 -12.08
N GLN A 183 -31.60 5.24 -11.28
CA GLN A 183 -32.47 5.41 -10.12
C GLN A 183 -33.94 5.42 -10.53
N ALA A 184 -34.29 6.15 -11.60
CA ALA A 184 -35.67 6.22 -12.09
C ALA A 184 -36.18 4.84 -12.55
N VAL A 185 -35.34 4.05 -13.21
CA VAL A 185 -35.70 2.70 -13.67
C VAL A 185 -35.84 1.73 -12.49
N LEU A 186 -34.93 1.76 -11.51
CA LEU A 186 -35.00 0.90 -10.32
C LEU A 186 -36.22 1.18 -9.43
N MET A 187 -36.79 2.38 -9.50
CA MET A 187 -38.03 2.73 -8.80
C MET A 187 -39.30 2.22 -9.50
N ASP A 188 -39.20 1.56 -10.66
CA ASP A 188 -40.34 0.93 -11.32
C ASP A 188 -40.94 -0.17 -10.43
N PRO A 189 -42.24 -0.08 -10.05
CA PRO A 189 -42.91 -1.10 -9.25
C PRO A 189 -42.82 -2.52 -9.82
N GLN A 190 -42.65 -2.67 -11.14
CA GLN A 190 -42.50 -3.97 -11.82
C GLN A 190 -41.23 -4.70 -11.38
N LEU A 191 -40.17 -3.97 -11.03
CA LEU A 191 -38.89 -4.55 -10.60
C LEU A 191 -38.89 -5.02 -9.14
N GLN A 192 -39.87 -4.58 -8.34
CA GLN A 192 -40.01 -4.92 -6.92
C GLN A 192 -38.71 -4.72 -6.12
N VAL A 193 -37.99 -3.64 -6.43
CA VAL A 193 -36.75 -3.28 -5.73
C VAL A 193 -37.11 -2.49 -4.48
N ASP A 194 -36.60 -2.93 -3.34
CA ASP A 194 -36.77 -2.21 -2.07
C ASP A 194 -36.14 -0.82 -2.12
N VAL A 195 -36.75 0.12 -1.40
CA VAL A 195 -36.19 1.47 -1.25
C VAL A 195 -34.91 1.41 -0.42
N CYS A 196 -33.93 2.21 -0.80
CA CYS A 196 -32.65 2.31 -0.12
C CYS A 196 -32.83 2.55 1.39
N LYS A 197 -32.30 1.64 2.23
CA LYS A 197 -32.41 1.73 3.70
C LYS A 197 -31.43 2.70 4.34
N ALA A 198 -30.45 3.18 3.58
CA ALA A 198 -29.46 4.14 4.03
C ALA A 198 -29.83 5.57 3.64
N GLU A 199 -29.55 6.50 4.53
CA GLU A 199 -29.71 7.94 4.31
C GLU A 199 -28.35 8.57 4.00
N LEU A 200 -27.32 8.22 4.78
CA LEU A 200 -26.00 8.80 4.66
C LEU A 200 -24.90 7.77 4.94
N LEU A 201 -23.84 7.83 4.14
CA LEU A 201 -22.55 7.24 4.43
C LEU A 201 -21.48 8.26 4.02
N GLN A 202 -20.67 8.71 4.97
CA GLN A 202 -19.62 9.70 4.70
C GLN A 202 -18.41 9.50 5.59
N GLY A 203 -17.24 9.90 5.12
CA GLY A 203 -16.00 9.84 5.88
C GLY A 203 -14.95 10.74 5.24
N GLU A 204 -14.13 11.39 6.05
CA GLU A 204 -13.15 12.37 5.55
C GLU A 204 -12.04 11.73 4.70
N PHE A 205 -11.90 10.41 4.75
CA PHE A 205 -10.87 9.67 4.03
C PHE A 205 -11.21 9.36 2.59
N ASP A 206 -12.46 9.60 2.16
CA ASP A 206 -12.91 9.18 0.84
C ASP A 206 -12.08 9.82 -0.28
N ASN A 207 -11.65 8.99 -1.22
CA ASN A 207 -10.78 9.31 -2.35
C ASN A 207 -9.46 9.99 -1.96
N LYS A 208 -8.93 9.70 -0.77
CA LYS A 208 -7.62 10.18 -0.31
C LYS A 208 -6.58 9.07 -0.26
N MET A 209 -5.32 9.49 -0.31
CA MET A 209 -4.16 8.64 -0.09
C MET A 209 -3.53 8.94 1.27
N TYR A 210 -3.16 7.88 1.99
CA TYR A 210 -2.48 7.96 3.27
C TYR A 210 -1.22 7.11 3.26
N THR A 211 -0.24 7.50 4.06
CA THR A 211 1.00 6.74 4.26
C THR A 211 1.08 6.26 5.70
N ILE A 212 1.29 4.96 5.90
CA ILE A 212 1.56 4.33 7.19
C ILE A 212 3.03 3.94 7.21
N ASP A 213 3.79 4.70 7.99
CA ASP A 213 5.18 4.39 8.30
C ASP A 213 5.30 3.20 9.26
N MET A 214 6.47 2.59 9.33
CA MET A 214 6.76 1.46 10.20
C MET A 214 6.34 1.76 11.65
N ASN A 215 5.66 0.81 12.28
CA ASN A 215 5.12 0.91 13.65
C ASN A 215 4.11 2.06 13.89
N SER A 216 3.69 2.78 12.85
CA SER A 216 2.68 3.83 12.96
C SER A 216 1.26 3.25 12.93
N LYS A 217 0.31 4.05 13.45
CA LYS A 217 -1.12 3.77 13.40
C LYS A 217 -1.82 4.88 12.63
N LEU A 218 -2.75 4.50 11.76
CA LEU A 218 -3.67 5.42 11.09
C LEU A 218 -5.09 5.16 11.62
N GLU A 219 -5.78 6.23 11.99
CA GLU A 219 -7.16 6.20 12.46
C GLU A 219 -8.03 6.95 11.47
N LEU A 220 -9.04 6.27 10.94
CA LEU A 220 -10.02 6.83 10.03
C LEU A 220 -11.40 6.75 10.69
N THR A 221 -12.28 7.69 10.35
CA THR A 221 -13.65 7.70 10.87
C THR A 221 -14.66 7.84 9.74
N ALA A 222 -15.81 7.21 9.92
CA ALA A 222 -16.97 7.38 9.06
C ALA A 222 -18.24 7.53 9.88
N LEU A 223 -19.21 8.26 9.33
CA LEU A 223 -20.55 8.42 9.84
C LEU A 223 -21.52 7.71 8.90
N MET A 224 -22.45 6.97 9.49
CA MET A 224 -23.54 6.32 8.79
C MET A 224 -24.86 6.63 9.48
N ILE A 225 -25.89 6.88 8.67
CA ILE A 225 -27.25 7.13 9.14
C ILE A 225 -28.20 6.22 8.35
N PRO A 226 -28.88 5.27 9.01
CA PRO A 226 -29.98 4.51 8.43
C PRO A 226 -31.24 5.37 8.36
N ARG A 227 -32.15 5.01 7.46
CA ARG A 227 -33.51 5.55 7.45
C ARG A 227 -34.28 5.13 8.73
N PRO A 228 -35.32 5.88 9.13
CA PRO A 228 -36.10 5.57 10.32
C PRO A 228 -36.59 4.12 10.35
N GLY A 229 -36.34 3.41 11.45
CA GLY A 229 -36.76 2.02 11.66
C GLY A 229 -35.98 0.96 10.86
N MET A 230 -34.94 1.37 10.12
CA MET A 230 -34.07 0.46 9.37
C MET A 230 -32.78 0.18 10.13
N SER A 231 -32.14 -0.94 9.81
CA SER A 231 -30.82 -1.31 10.34
C SER A 231 -29.87 -1.62 9.20
N LEU A 232 -28.61 -1.20 9.35
CA LEU A 232 -27.57 -1.34 8.35
C LEU A 232 -26.36 -2.05 8.94
N VAL A 233 -25.70 -2.85 8.12
CA VAL A 233 -24.51 -3.61 8.49
C VAL A 233 -23.31 -3.05 7.73
N PRO A 234 -22.51 -2.14 8.32
CA PRO A 234 -21.31 -1.68 7.65
C PRO A 234 -20.25 -2.76 7.59
N LEU A 235 -19.46 -2.69 6.52
CA LEU A 235 -18.39 -3.63 6.26
C LEU A 235 -17.17 -2.87 5.76
N ALA A 236 -16.06 -3.03 6.47
CA ALA A 236 -14.77 -2.50 6.07
C ALA A 236 -13.89 -3.66 5.56
N MET A 237 -13.23 -3.47 4.41
CA MET A 237 -12.33 -4.45 3.83
C MET A 237 -11.05 -3.81 3.31
N VAL A 238 -9.96 -4.57 3.35
CA VAL A 238 -8.67 -4.19 2.77
C VAL A 238 -8.36 -5.09 1.56
N SER A 239 -7.81 -4.51 0.49
CA SER A 239 -7.40 -5.30 -0.69
C SER A 239 -6.19 -6.19 -0.41
N ASN A 240 -5.26 -5.73 0.43
CA ASN A 240 -4.05 -6.46 0.80
C ASN A 240 -3.98 -6.69 2.32
N PRO A 241 -4.61 -7.78 2.83
CA PRO A 241 -4.60 -8.12 4.25
C PRO A 241 -3.25 -8.67 4.73
N HIS A 242 -2.32 -8.99 3.84
CA HIS A 242 -0.96 -9.43 4.21
C HIS A 242 -0.06 -8.28 4.62
N SER A 243 -0.33 -7.08 4.08
CA SER A 243 0.45 -5.87 4.35
C SER A 243 -0.24 -4.95 5.35
N LEU A 244 -1.57 -4.86 5.30
CA LEU A 244 -2.36 -3.95 6.12
C LEU A 244 -3.31 -4.71 7.05
N GLY A 245 -3.12 -4.51 8.35
CA GLY A 245 -4.05 -4.95 9.40
C GLY A 245 -5.19 -3.96 9.57
N LEU A 246 -6.39 -4.50 9.77
CA LEU A 246 -7.64 -3.75 9.90
C LEU A 246 -8.34 -4.09 11.22
N GLN A 247 -8.83 -3.06 11.91
CA GLN A 247 -9.86 -3.19 12.94
C GLN A 247 -10.86 -2.05 12.81
N ALA A 248 -12.13 -2.40 12.66
CA ALA A 248 -13.23 -1.47 12.67
C ALA A 248 -14.07 -1.70 13.93
N ILE A 249 -14.48 -0.60 14.57
CA ILE A 249 -15.39 -0.60 15.71
C ILE A 249 -16.54 0.34 15.36
N ILE A 250 -17.78 -0.14 15.54
CA ILE A 250 -19.00 0.61 15.26
C ILE A 250 -19.70 0.85 16.60
N TYR A 251 -20.19 2.07 16.80
CA TYR A 251 -20.99 2.43 17.98
C TYR A 251 -22.01 3.51 17.62
N GLU A 252 -23.04 3.61 18.44
CA GLU A 252 -24.05 4.67 18.34
C GLU A 252 -23.47 6.00 18.82
N ASP A 253 -23.68 7.05 18.02
CA ASP A 253 -23.13 8.40 18.20
C ASP A 253 -24.27 9.43 18.24
N GLY A 254 -25.28 9.12 19.04
CA GLY A 254 -26.47 9.96 19.24
C GLY A 254 -27.46 9.91 18.07
N TYR A 255 -28.19 11.01 17.89
CA TYR A 255 -29.32 11.10 16.94
C TYR A 255 -29.20 12.32 16.01
N THR A 256 -29.83 12.27 14.84
CA THR A 256 -30.08 13.45 14.00
C THR A 256 -31.16 14.34 14.63
N TYR A 257 -31.33 15.56 14.10
CA TYR A 257 -32.44 16.44 14.51
C TYR A 257 -33.82 15.78 14.27
N ASP A 258 -33.90 14.94 13.25
CA ASP A 258 -35.10 14.17 12.89
C ASP A 258 -35.26 12.86 13.69
N GLY A 259 -34.35 12.58 14.63
CA GLY A 259 -34.42 11.43 15.52
C GLY A 259 -33.82 10.12 14.98
N ASN A 260 -33.16 10.13 13.82
CA ASN A 260 -32.49 8.95 13.29
C ASN A 260 -31.21 8.65 14.08
N THR A 261 -30.96 7.38 14.39
CA THR A 261 -29.72 6.97 15.08
C THR A 261 -28.51 7.24 14.18
N LYS A 262 -27.47 7.84 14.75
CA LYS A 262 -26.17 8.01 14.08
C LYS A 262 -25.26 6.88 14.49
N HIS A 263 -24.60 6.25 13.53
CA HIS A 263 -23.55 5.27 13.81
C HIS A 263 -22.20 5.82 13.37
N ARG A 264 -21.24 5.80 14.28
CA ARG A 264 -19.85 6.16 13.99
C ARG A 264 -19.01 4.91 13.90
N LEU A 265 -18.14 4.88 12.89
CA LEU A 265 -17.21 3.81 12.65
C LEU A 265 -15.80 4.35 12.85
N ASN A 266 -15.05 3.76 13.77
CA ASN A 266 -13.63 4.01 13.96
C ASN A 266 -12.85 2.88 13.32
N ILE A 267 -12.01 3.20 12.34
CA ILE A 267 -11.22 2.27 11.55
C ILE A 267 -9.74 2.51 11.89
N SER A 268 -9.15 1.55 12.60
CA SER A 268 -7.75 1.52 12.96
C SER A 268 -6.97 0.65 11.97
N LEU A 269 -5.95 1.24 11.37
CA LEU A 269 -5.06 0.60 10.41
C LEU A 269 -3.62 0.61 10.92
N ARG A 270 -2.91 -0.52 10.73
CA ARG A 270 -1.46 -0.65 10.98
C ARG A 270 -0.87 -1.66 10.02
N GLN A 271 0.45 -1.65 9.85
CA GLN A 271 1.13 -2.73 9.16
C GLN A 271 0.82 -4.09 9.81
N GLN A 272 0.44 -5.08 9.00
CA GLN A 272 -0.05 -6.37 9.48
C GLN A 272 0.97 -7.10 10.35
N HIS A 273 2.26 -6.97 10.03
CA HIS A 273 3.35 -7.53 10.82
C HIS A 273 3.35 -7.04 12.29
N HIS A 274 2.95 -5.80 12.53
CA HIS A 274 2.88 -5.20 13.87
C HIS A 274 1.50 -5.35 14.53
N TRP A 275 0.55 -5.99 13.85
CA TRP A 275 -0.81 -6.14 14.35
C TRP A 275 -0.93 -7.25 15.41
N GLY A 276 -0.04 -8.25 15.36
CA GLY A 276 0.03 -9.34 16.34
C GLY A 276 -1.15 -10.32 16.31
N ARG A 277 -2.13 -10.14 15.41
CA ARG A 277 -3.30 -11.02 15.25
C ARG A 277 -3.18 -12.01 14.09
N ALA A 278 -2.19 -11.84 13.22
CA ALA A 278 -1.98 -12.67 12.06
C ALA A 278 -0.83 -13.65 12.27
N ASP A 279 -0.95 -14.83 11.68
CA ASP A 279 0.17 -15.77 11.58
C ASP A 279 1.37 -15.10 10.89
N PRO A 280 2.61 -15.26 11.37
CA PRO A 280 3.79 -14.68 10.73
C PRO A 280 3.90 -15.02 9.23
N ASN A 281 3.45 -16.20 8.81
CA ASN A 281 3.44 -16.65 7.41
C ASN A 281 2.38 -15.93 6.56
N PHE A 282 1.41 -15.28 7.20
CA PHE A 282 0.38 -14.45 6.55
C PHE A 282 0.83 -13.00 6.38
N THR A 283 2.05 -12.63 6.77
CA THR A 283 2.54 -11.25 6.69
C THR A 283 3.48 -11.03 5.51
N SER A 284 3.36 -9.89 4.84
CA SER A 284 4.36 -9.45 3.85
C SER A 284 5.64 -8.98 4.54
N SER A 285 6.75 -8.94 3.79
CA SER A 285 8.03 -8.43 4.30
C SER A 285 7.91 -6.98 4.79
N ILE A 286 8.40 -6.69 6.01
CA ILE A 286 8.42 -5.33 6.59
C ILE A 286 9.28 -4.38 5.75
N LYS A 287 10.36 -4.89 5.16
CA LYS A 287 11.35 -4.10 4.44
C LYS A 287 10.85 -3.56 3.11
N ARG A 288 9.75 -4.11 2.59
CA ARG A 288 9.25 -3.77 1.27
C ARG A 288 8.05 -2.84 1.40
N PRO A 289 8.06 -1.69 0.71
CA PRO A 289 6.88 -0.86 0.62
C PRO A 289 5.80 -1.62 -0.16
N THR A 290 4.56 -1.49 0.30
CA THR A 290 3.39 -2.18 -0.25
C THR A 290 2.21 -1.22 -0.30
N GLY A 291 1.20 -1.56 -1.10
CA GLY A 291 -0.05 -0.82 -1.19
C GLY A 291 -1.23 -1.66 -0.71
N SER A 292 -2.25 -0.99 -0.19
CA SER A 292 -3.55 -1.57 0.12
C SER A 292 -4.63 -0.50 -0.01
N THR A 293 -5.85 -0.86 -0.40
CA THR A 293 -7.01 0.04 -0.37
C THR A 293 -7.91 -0.37 0.78
N ILE A 294 -8.42 0.60 1.54
CA ILE A 294 -9.51 0.40 2.49
C ILE A 294 -10.82 0.78 1.80
N THR A 295 -11.81 -0.10 1.84
CA THR A 295 -13.16 0.14 1.34
C THR A 295 -14.16 -0.03 2.47
N LEU A 296 -15.03 0.96 2.68
CA LEU A 296 -16.15 0.89 3.59
C LEU A 296 -17.46 0.94 2.79
N ASP A 297 -18.29 -0.08 2.95
CA ASP A 297 -19.59 -0.20 2.30
C ASP A 297 -20.62 -0.74 3.29
N ILE A 298 -21.87 -0.90 2.83
CA ILE A 298 -22.97 -1.45 3.62
C ILE A 298 -23.35 -2.81 3.03
N ALA A 299 -23.27 -3.87 3.82
CA ALA A 299 -23.47 -5.25 3.36
C ALA A 299 -24.92 -5.53 2.92
N ASN A 300 -25.90 -4.99 3.64
CA ASN A 300 -27.32 -5.15 3.34
C ASN A 300 -27.88 -3.94 2.57
N LYS A 301 -27.06 -3.29 1.74
CA LYS A 301 -27.46 -2.17 0.90
C LYS A 301 -28.31 -2.65 -0.27
N GLU A 302 -29.48 -2.05 -0.46
CA GLU A 302 -30.29 -2.28 -1.65
C GLU A 302 -29.61 -1.72 -2.91
N ILE A 303 -29.85 -2.35 -4.05
CA ILE A 303 -29.37 -1.85 -5.36
C ILE A 303 -29.94 -0.47 -5.72
N SER A 304 -31.06 -0.07 -5.11
CA SER A 304 -31.67 1.26 -5.24
C SER A 304 -30.88 2.37 -4.53
N CYS A 305 -29.83 2.04 -3.77
CA CYS A 305 -28.91 3.00 -3.16
C CYS A 305 -27.84 3.45 -4.18
N VAL A 306 -28.27 3.92 -5.36
CA VAL A 306 -27.37 4.27 -6.47
C VAL A 306 -26.42 5.42 -6.08
N ASP A 307 -26.92 6.43 -5.39
CA ASP A 307 -26.13 7.60 -4.98
C ASP A 307 -25.17 7.32 -3.80
N LEU A 308 -25.35 6.21 -3.08
CA LEU A 308 -24.52 5.85 -1.93
C LEU A 308 -23.35 4.97 -2.35
N LYS A 309 -22.22 5.63 -2.62
CA LYS A 309 -20.97 5.02 -3.03
C LYS A 309 -20.22 4.45 -1.81
N PRO A 310 -19.57 3.28 -1.93
CA PRO A 310 -18.57 2.82 -0.99
C PRO A 310 -17.47 3.87 -0.81
N LEU A 311 -17.10 4.16 0.44
CA LEU A 311 -15.98 5.06 0.74
C LEU A 311 -14.67 4.33 0.55
N THR A 312 -13.70 4.95 -0.13
CA THR A 312 -12.41 4.31 -0.39
C THR A 312 -11.21 5.20 -0.15
N ALA A 313 -10.12 4.62 0.37
CA ALA A 313 -8.83 5.29 0.45
C ALA A 313 -7.69 4.36 0.06
N LEU A 314 -6.64 4.94 -0.54
CA LEU A 314 -5.40 4.23 -0.84
C LEU A 314 -4.43 4.39 0.34
N ILE A 315 -3.87 3.29 0.79
CA ILE A 315 -2.94 3.22 1.91
C ILE A 315 -1.60 2.71 1.39
N SER A 316 -0.60 3.60 1.39
CA SER A 316 0.80 3.22 1.21
C SER A 316 1.36 2.74 2.54
N VAL A 317 1.92 1.55 2.57
CA VAL A 317 2.52 0.95 3.77
C VAL A 317 4.01 0.81 3.55
N GLY A 318 4.82 1.50 4.35
CA GLY A 318 6.28 1.51 4.24
C GLY A 318 6.87 2.87 4.56
N CYS A 319 8.12 3.09 4.14
CA CYS A 319 8.82 4.34 4.42
C CYS A 319 8.13 5.53 3.77
N ASP A 320 7.78 6.51 4.60
CA ASP A 320 7.23 7.79 4.17
C ASP A 320 8.32 8.65 3.53
N GLN A 321 8.22 8.90 2.21
CA GLN A 321 9.21 9.66 1.46
C GLN A 321 9.23 11.15 1.84
N GLU A 322 8.18 11.65 2.49
CA GLU A 322 8.15 13.02 3.01
C GLU A 322 9.00 13.16 4.28
N LYS A 323 9.31 12.02 4.93
CA LYS A 323 10.16 11.99 6.10
C LYS A 323 11.62 11.88 5.71
N LYS A 324 12.46 12.62 6.42
CA LYS A 324 13.92 12.51 6.32
C LYS A 324 14.54 12.52 7.70
N ILE A 325 15.64 11.80 7.83
CA ILE A 325 16.49 11.82 9.01
C ILE A 325 17.59 12.85 8.77
N VAL A 326 17.80 13.74 9.74
CA VAL A 326 18.87 14.73 9.71
C VAL A 326 19.72 14.54 10.97
N ILE A 327 21.04 14.43 10.80
CA ILE A 327 21.97 14.44 11.93
C ILE A 327 22.35 15.90 12.17
N GLN A 328 22.17 16.39 13.40
CA GLN A 328 22.58 17.76 13.73
C GLN A 328 24.08 17.95 13.50
N ASN A 329 24.43 19.01 12.77
CA ASN A 329 25.80 19.37 12.43
C ASN A 329 26.20 20.72 13.00
N GLU A 330 26.11 20.86 14.33
CA GLU A 330 26.42 22.11 15.02
C GLU A 330 27.91 22.47 14.96
N ILE A 331 28.79 21.47 14.80
CA ILE A 331 30.25 21.66 14.79
C ILE A 331 30.86 20.84 13.65
N SER A 332 30.91 21.44 12.46
CA SER A 332 31.66 20.91 11.31
C SER A 332 32.99 21.62 11.09
N ALA A 333 33.90 20.94 10.40
CA ALA A 333 35.16 21.51 9.92
C ALA A 333 34.90 22.71 9.00
N CYS A 334 33.84 22.67 8.19
CA CYS A 334 33.44 23.77 7.32
C CYS A 334 32.94 24.99 8.10
N HIS A 335 32.06 24.79 9.08
CA HIS A 335 31.54 25.89 9.90
C HIS A 335 32.65 26.58 10.72
N LYS A 336 33.69 25.82 11.10
CA LYS A 336 34.88 26.34 11.78
C LYS A 336 35.95 26.91 10.84
N GLY A 337 35.74 26.86 9.52
CA GLY A 337 36.69 27.35 8.52
C GLY A 337 37.98 26.52 8.43
N ILE A 338 37.98 25.29 8.94
CA ILE A 338 39.13 24.36 8.87
C ILE A 338 39.23 23.75 7.47
N LEU A 339 38.08 23.42 6.89
CA LEU A 339 37.97 22.89 5.53
C LEU A 339 37.04 23.76 4.72
N ASP A 340 37.41 24.05 3.47
CA ASP A 340 36.59 24.81 2.55
C ASP A 340 35.63 23.88 1.78
N PRO A 341 34.31 24.13 1.79
CA PRO A 341 33.35 23.34 1.03
C PRO A 341 33.68 23.22 -0.47
N VAL A 342 34.27 24.27 -1.08
CA VAL A 342 34.67 24.23 -2.50
C VAL A 342 35.83 23.27 -2.71
N GLY A 343 36.83 23.31 -1.81
CA GLY A 343 37.94 22.35 -1.81
C GLY A 343 37.50 20.90 -1.59
N LEU A 344 36.45 20.67 -0.77
CA LEU A 344 35.89 19.33 -0.57
C LEU A 344 35.14 18.79 -1.79
N GLN A 345 34.58 19.67 -2.63
CA GLN A 345 33.92 19.28 -3.88
C GLN A 345 34.91 18.87 -4.99
N ASP A 346 36.16 19.34 -4.92
CA ASP A 346 37.18 19.11 -5.94
C ASP A 346 38.06 17.88 -5.63
N ASN A 347 37.46 16.68 -5.63
CA ASN A 347 38.14 15.39 -5.44
C ASN A 347 39.10 15.36 -4.24
N TYR A 348 38.63 15.87 -3.09
CA TYR A 348 39.42 15.89 -1.87
C TYR A 348 39.78 14.48 -1.43
N SER A 349 41.05 14.26 -1.12
CA SER A 349 41.54 13.03 -0.51
C SER A 349 42.32 13.33 0.76
N TYR A 350 42.35 12.35 1.67
CA TYR A 350 43.14 12.42 2.88
C TYR A 350 43.96 11.15 3.05
N ILE A 351 45.07 11.27 3.76
CA ILE A 351 46.03 10.17 3.95
C ILE A 351 45.88 9.62 5.37
N ILE A 352 45.74 8.30 5.47
CA ILE A 352 45.89 7.55 6.71
C ILE A 352 47.28 6.94 6.70
N GLU A 353 48.14 7.43 7.60
CA GLU A 353 49.50 6.90 7.76
C GLU A 353 49.45 5.42 8.18
N LYS A 354 50.34 4.60 7.63
CA LYS A 354 50.42 3.16 7.95
C LYS A 354 50.65 2.88 9.44
N GLU A 355 51.28 3.81 10.18
CA GLU A 355 51.48 3.70 11.63
C GLU A 355 50.18 3.87 12.43
N ALA A 356 49.19 4.55 11.85
CA ALA A 356 47.89 4.82 12.48
C ALA A 356 46.87 3.70 12.25
N TYR A 357 47.25 2.60 11.57
CA TYR A 357 46.37 1.47 11.30
C TYR A 357 46.24 0.52 12.49
N ASP A 358 45.02 0.04 12.77
CA ASP A 358 44.81 -1.07 13.70
C ASP A 358 45.39 -2.37 13.10
N PRO A 359 46.40 -3.00 13.72
CA PRO A 359 46.96 -4.26 13.24
C PRO A 359 45.95 -5.43 13.25
N ASN A 360 44.87 -5.30 14.03
CA ASN A 360 43.81 -6.29 14.13
C ASN A 360 42.64 -6.03 13.17
N PHE A 361 42.63 -4.89 12.46
CA PHE A 361 41.59 -4.60 11.48
C PHE A 361 41.83 -5.42 10.20
N GLN A 362 40.95 -6.40 9.96
CA GLN A 362 41.04 -7.35 8.84
C GLN A 362 42.31 -8.22 8.82
N GLY A 363 43.05 -8.29 9.94
CA GLY A 363 44.13 -9.25 10.17
C GLY A 363 45.47 -8.96 9.48
N GLN A 364 45.70 -7.75 8.96
CA GLN A 364 46.98 -7.37 8.35
C GLN A 364 47.41 -5.97 8.78
N LYS A 365 48.70 -5.82 9.11
CA LYS A 365 49.32 -4.52 9.38
C LYS A 365 49.52 -3.79 8.04
N ALA A 366 49.07 -2.54 7.94
CA ALA A 366 49.25 -1.75 6.73
C ALA A 366 50.75 -1.58 6.39
N SER A 367 51.12 -1.85 5.14
CA SER A 367 52.49 -1.72 4.64
C SER A 367 52.80 -0.33 4.06
N GLU A 368 51.75 0.38 3.62
CA GLU A 368 51.80 1.67 2.94
C GLU A 368 50.69 2.57 3.47
N ASP A 369 50.84 3.88 3.28
CA ASP A 369 49.82 4.86 3.67
C ASP A 369 48.59 4.70 2.77
N LEU A 370 47.40 4.77 3.35
CA LEU A 370 46.14 4.71 2.61
C LEU A 370 45.70 6.12 2.20
N VAL A 371 45.60 6.36 0.90
CA VAL A 371 44.92 7.54 0.35
C VAL A 371 43.43 7.23 0.26
N VAL A 372 42.60 8.03 0.92
CA VAL A 372 41.14 7.88 0.93
C VAL A 372 40.50 9.06 0.22
N ASP A 373 39.73 8.75 -0.82
CA ASP A 373 38.92 9.75 -1.52
C ASP A 373 37.65 10.09 -0.73
N TYR A 374 37.47 11.37 -0.41
CA TYR A 374 36.34 11.85 0.38
C TYR A 374 35.14 12.18 -0.52
N GLN A 375 34.07 11.38 -0.40
CA GLN A 375 32.86 11.56 -1.20
C GLN A 375 31.96 12.68 -0.64
N TYR A 376 32.33 13.94 -0.86
CA TYR A 376 31.62 15.11 -0.31
C TYR A 376 30.13 15.16 -0.68
N GLU A 377 29.76 14.76 -1.90
CA GLU A 377 28.35 14.71 -2.34
C GLU A 377 27.48 13.80 -1.45
N LYS A 378 28.06 12.74 -0.89
CA LYS A 378 27.36 11.78 -0.03
C LYS A 378 27.51 12.08 1.45
N LEU A 379 28.70 12.55 1.86
CA LEU A 379 29.08 12.67 3.27
C LEU A 379 28.90 14.11 3.81
N GLY A 380 28.80 15.10 2.95
CA GLY A 380 28.72 16.51 3.32
C GLY A 380 30.00 17.01 3.99
N CYS A 381 29.87 18.00 4.87
CA CYS A 381 31.01 18.55 5.62
C CYS A 381 31.40 17.66 6.80
N PRO A 382 32.69 17.33 6.98
CA PRO A 382 33.16 16.54 8.14
C PRO A 382 32.78 17.16 9.48
N HIS A 383 32.31 16.32 10.40
CA HIS A 383 32.03 16.71 11.78
C HIS A 383 33.32 16.74 12.61
N LEU A 384 33.43 17.70 13.52
CA LEU A 384 34.52 17.75 14.48
C LEU A 384 34.10 17.10 15.79
N VAL A 385 34.87 16.08 16.19
CA VAL A 385 34.68 15.38 17.46
C VAL A 385 35.89 15.66 18.35
N TYR A 386 35.68 16.39 19.44
CA TYR A 386 36.75 16.71 20.38
C TYR A 386 36.95 15.58 21.39
N TYR A 387 38.20 15.19 21.63
CA TYR A 387 38.55 14.09 22.53
C TYR A 387 38.03 14.25 23.97
N ASN A 388 37.83 15.48 24.43
CA ASN A 388 37.35 15.81 25.77
C ASN A 388 35.82 15.86 25.88
N THR A 389 35.11 15.76 24.74
CA THR A 389 33.65 15.89 24.66
C THR A 389 33.12 14.71 23.85
N PRO A 390 32.70 13.61 24.51
CA PRO A 390 32.18 12.44 23.80
C PRO A 390 31.01 12.86 22.92
N TRP A 391 31.19 12.72 21.61
CA TRP A 391 30.16 13.10 20.65
C TRP A 391 29.04 12.06 20.66
N LYS A 392 27.81 12.56 20.74
CA LYS A 392 26.60 11.78 20.60
C LYS A 392 25.81 12.38 19.43
N PRO A 393 25.50 11.61 18.37
CA PRO A 393 24.64 12.09 17.30
C PRO A 393 23.28 12.45 17.87
N VAL A 394 22.82 13.65 17.55
CA VAL A 394 21.42 14.04 17.70
C VAL A 394 20.76 13.79 16.35
N VAL A 395 19.87 12.81 16.33
CA VAL A 395 19.17 12.38 15.12
C VAL A 395 17.78 12.99 15.14
N GLU A 396 17.48 13.83 14.17
CA GLU A 396 16.19 14.51 14.03
C GLU A 396 15.35 13.86 12.94
N LEU A 397 14.06 13.69 13.22
CA LEU A 397 13.06 13.35 12.22
C LEU A 397 12.44 14.63 11.69
N TRP A 398 12.48 14.80 10.38
CA TRP A 398 11.85 15.91 9.68
C TRP A 398 10.78 15.37 8.75
N ARG A 399 9.70 16.14 8.54
CA ARG A 399 8.65 15.86 7.56
C ARG A 399 8.26 17.14 6.85
N GLU A 400 8.21 17.11 5.51
CA GLU A 400 7.88 18.29 4.68
C GLU A 400 8.71 19.54 5.04
N GLY A 401 9.98 19.35 5.38
CA GLY A 401 10.87 20.45 5.79
C GLY A 401 10.59 21.03 7.18
N LYS A 402 9.73 20.40 8.00
CA LYS A 402 9.49 20.78 9.39
C LYS A 402 10.04 19.72 10.35
N PHE A 403 10.77 20.16 11.37
CA PHE A 403 11.21 19.32 12.47
C PHE A 403 10.01 18.68 13.18
N GLN A 404 10.09 17.37 13.44
CA GLN A 404 9.06 16.61 14.15
C GLN A 404 9.54 16.27 15.57
N GLU A 405 10.64 15.54 15.68
CA GLU A 405 11.19 15.11 16.96
C GLU A 405 12.67 14.73 16.88
N VAL A 406 13.32 14.63 18.04
CA VAL A 406 14.63 13.97 18.17
C VAL A 406 14.41 12.49 18.42
N ILE A 407 14.89 11.65 17.50
CA ILE A 407 14.78 10.20 17.57
C ILE A 407 15.68 9.67 18.69
N LYS A 408 15.10 8.92 19.63
CA LYS A 408 15.83 8.17 20.65
C LYS A 408 16.25 6.82 20.08
N ALA A 409 17.40 6.79 19.44
CA ALA A 409 18.01 5.56 18.94
C ALA A 409 19.36 5.31 19.60
N GLU A 410 19.72 4.03 19.68
CA GLU A 410 21.10 3.61 19.93
C GLU A 410 21.86 3.67 18.60
N PHE A 411 23.15 4.01 18.66
CA PHE A 411 24.00 4.15 17.48
C PHE A 411 25.32 3.43 17.73
N VAL A 412 25.90 2.95 16.63
CA VAL A 412 27.23 2.36 16.61
C VAL A 412 28.07 3.18 15.65
N LEU A 413 29.24 3.59 16.10
CA LEU A 413 30.26 4.17 15.23
C LEU A 413 31.13 3.02 14.71
N LEU A 414 31.21 2.89 13.40
CA LEU A 414 32.06 1.92 12.72
C LEU A 414 33.15 2.67 11.99
N GLU A 415 34.40 2.36 12.32
CA GLU A 415 35.55 2.78 11.52
C GLU A 415 35.66 1.86 10.30
N VAL A 416 35.67 2.45 9.10
CA VAL A 416 35.58 1.70 7.83
C VAL A 416 36.92 1.56 7.12
N HIS A 417 37.91 2.39 7.46
CA HIS A 417 39.24 2.36 6.85
C HIS A 417 40.31 1.76 7.77
N GLY A 418 40.00 1.46 9.02
CA GLY A 418 40.95 0.82 9.96
C GLY A 418 41.84 1.78 10.75
N LEU A 419 41.44 3.06 10.83
CA LEU A 419 42.14 4.07 11.61
C LEU A 419 42.05 3.79 13.11
N PHE A 420 43.20 3.75 13.78
CA PHE A 420 43.32 3.52 15.22
C PHE A 420 44.36 4.45 15.83
N THR A 421 43.94 5.68 16.13
CA THR A 421 44.82 6.70 16.72
C THR A 421 44.61 6.89 18.21
N TYR A 422 43.70 6.14 18.83
CA TYR A 422 43.29 6.34 20.21
C TYR A 422 43.87 5.28 21.14
N THR A 423 44.15 5.68 22.37
CA THR A 423 44.58 4.78 23.45
C THR A 423 43.82 5.08 24.71
N TYR A 424 43.41 4.04 25.44
CA TYR A 424 42.77 4.21 26.74
C TYR A 424 43.82 4.53 27.81
N SER A 425 43.61 5.61 28.55
CA SER A 425 44.44 5.98 29.71
C SER A 425 44.21 5.07 30.92
N LEU A 426 43.07 4.37 30.97
CA LEU A 426 42.68 3.45 32.03
C LEU A 426 42.28 2.11 31.44
N THR A 427 42.60 1.02 32.14
CA THR A 427 42.01 -0.29 31.87
C THR A 427 40.62 -0.39 32.49
N ALA A 428 39.73 -1.23 31.96
CA ALA A 428 38.40 -1.45 32.54
C ALA A 428 38.47 -1.80 34.04
N GLN A 429 39.47 -2.56 34.47
CA GLN A 429 39.68 -2.90 35.88
C GLN A 429 40.01 -1.66 36.73
N THR A 430 40.90 -0.78 36.24
CA THR A 430 41.23 0.48 36.93
C THR A 430 40.11 1.52 36.89
N ALA A 431 39.24 1.43 35.88
CA ALA A 431 38.03 2.26 35.76
C ALA A 431 36.82 1.69 36.54
N LEU A 432 37.01 0.58 37.29
CA LEU A 432 35.95 -0.13 38.02
C LEU A 432 34.79 -0.61 37.12
N CYS A 433 35.05 -0.78 35.82
CA CYS A 433 34.11 -1.35 34.87
C CYS A 433 34.12 -2.88 34.98
N ARG A 434 32.93 -3.50 34.88
CA ARG A 434 32.79 -4.97 34.98
C ARG A 434 33.33 -5.72 33.77
N ALA A 435 33.43 -5.08 32.61
CA ALA A 435 33.94 -5.66 31.38
C ALA A 435 34.65 -4.60 30.54
N GLN A 436 35.51 -5.05 29.62
CA GLN A 436 36.11 -4.18 28.61
C GLN A 436 35.07 -3.71 27.60
N PRO A 437 35.22 -2.50 27.02
CA PRO A 437 34.44 -2.08 25.87
C PRO A 437 34.55 -3.11 24.73
N GLN A 438 33.42 -3.50 24.17
CA GLN A 438 33.40 -4.48 23.08
C GLN A 438 33.69 -3.79 21.74
N ASN A 439 34.41 -4.48 20.84
CA ASN A 439 34.69 -4.02 19.49
C ASN A 439 33.75 -4.73 18.50
N TRP A 440 33.28 -4.04 17.46
CA TRP A 440 32.42 -4.62 16.43
C TRP A 440 33.06 -5.85 15.77
N THR A 441 34.38 -5.80 15.52
CA THR A 441 35.14 -6.89 14.91
C THR A 441 35.10 -8.17 15.77
N THR A 442 35.25 -8.05 17.09
CA THR A 442 35.23 -9.21 18.00
C THR A 442 33.83 -9.80 18.18
N ILE A 443 32.79 -9.01 17.98
CA ILE A 443 31.39 -9.47 17.99
C ILE A 443 31.06 -10.21 16.69
N MET A 444 31.58 -9.74 15.55
CA MET A 444 31.42 -10.40 14.25
C MET A 444 32.20 -11.72 14.16
N GLU A 445 33.33 -11.85 14.85
CA GLU A 445 34.14 -13.08 14.88
C GLU A 445 33.51 -14.21 15.72
N ASN A 446 32.67 -13.87 16.72
CA ASN A 446 31.92 -14.83 17.53
C ASN A 446 30.42 -14.47 17.57
N PRO A 447 29.70 -14.56 16.43
CA PRO A 447 28.32 -14.10 16.34
C PRO A 447 27.31 -14.97 17.11
N GLY A 448 27.72 -16.15 17.58
CA GLY A 448 26.81 -17.17 18.13
C GLY A 448 25.67 -17.52 17.16
N ASP A 449 24.61 -18.17 17.67
CA ASP A 449 23.41 -18.51 16.89
C ASP A 449 22.55 -17.30 16.47
N LYS A 450 22.92 -16.07 16.85
CA LYS A 450 22.12 -14.85 16.65
C LYS A 450 22.62 -13.93 15.53
N GLY A 451 23.75 -14.24 14.89
CA GLY A 451 24.28 -13.43 13.78
C GLY A 451 24.54 -11.96 14.19
N PRO A 452 24.39 -10.97 13.28
CA PRO A 452 24.63 -9.55 13.57
C PRO A 452 23.70 -8.93 14.65
N PHE A 453 22.75 -9.70 15.19
CA PHE A 453 21.87 -9.33 16.31
C PHE A 453 22.36 -9.86 17.66
N ALA A 454 23.62 -10.27 17.77
CA ALA A 454 24.23 -10.75 19.02
C ALA A 454 24.42 -9.65 20.08
N TRP A 455 24.20 -8.38 19.72
CA TRP A 455 24.30 -7.21 20.58
C TRP A 455 22.96 -6.94 21.28
N ASP A 456 22.98 -6.84 22.61
CA ASP A 456 21.81 -6.47 23.42
C ASP A 456 22.20 -5.46 24.49
N ARG A 457 21.17 -4.82 25.07
CA ARG A 457 21.33 -3.76 26.08
C ARG A 457 22.03 -4.27 27.34
N GLU A 458 21.95 -5.56 27.68
CA GLU A 458 22.67 -6.15 28.83
C GLU A 458 24.17 -6.33 28.55
N LYS A 459 24.56 -6.64 27.31
CA LYS A 459 25.95 -6.60 26.83
C LYS A 459 26.47 -5.18 26.61
N GLY A 460 25.59 -4.22 26.29
CA GLY A 460 25.87 -2.79 26.15
C GLY A 460 25.84 -1.98 27.46
N THR A 461 25.22 -2.48 28.54
CA THR A 461 25.10 -1.75 29.83
C THR A 461 26.41 -1.55 30.57
N ASN A 462 27.52 -2.16 30.13
CA ASN A 462 28.84 -1.88 30.68
C ASN A 462 29.53 -0.67 30.01
N LEU A 463 28.87 0.01 29.07
CA LEU A 463 29.20 1.39 28.71
C LEU A 463 28.40 2.34 29.59
N THR A 464 28.77 2.39 30.86
CA THR A 464 28.65 3.66 31.60
C THR A 464 29.30 4.71 30.71
N LEU A 465 28.67 5.88 30.56
CA LEU A 465 29.36 7.10 30.14
C LEU A 465 30.56 7.29 31.07
N VAL A 466 31.70 6.71 30.70
CA VAL A 466 32.98 7.00 31.35
C VAL A 466 33.35 8.37 30.83
N THR A 467 32.99 9.37 31.63
CA THR A 467 33.61 10.68 31.61
C THR A 467 35.12 10.46 31.63
N LEU A 468 35.81 10.80 30.54
CA LEU A 468 37.27 10.77 30.49
C LEU A 468 37.80 12.13 30.96
N PRO A 469 38.52 12.19 32.10
CA PRO A 469 39.45 13.28 32.35
C PRO A 469 40.71 13.02 31.50
N SER A 470 41.12 14.01 30.72
CA SER A 470 42.42 14.13 29.99
C SER A 470 42.71 13.08 28.89
N GLY A 471 42.82 13.56 27.64
CA GLY A 471 43.02 12.78 26.40
C GLY A 471 44.46 12.26 26.13
N PRO A 472 44.88 11.93 24.87
CA PRO A 472 44.39 12.52 23.59
C PRO A 472 44.25 11.61 22.32
N ARG A 473 43.81 12.26 21.21
CA ARG A 473 43.89 11.97 19.73
C ARG A 473 43.01 10.88 19.08
N LEU A 474 41.75 11.21 18.80
CA LEU A 474 40.99 10.64 17.67
C LEU A 474 41.11 11.60 16.49
N ASN A 475 41.69 11.18 15.37
CA ASN A 475 41.75 11.98 14.15
C ASN A 475 40.48 11.80 13.30
N PHE A 476 39.49 12.65 13.52
CA PHE A 476 38.78 13.28 12.40
C PHE A 476 39.50 14.61 12.18
N ILE A 477 40.07 14.83 10.98
CA ILE A 477 40.95 15.95 10.57
C ILE A 477 41.10 17.00 11.68
N THR A 478 42.15 16.82 12.49
CA THR A 478 42.53 17.76 13.55
C THR A 478 43.51 18.76 12.96
N SER A 479 43.25 20.05 13.17
CA SER A 479 44.29 21.09 13.17
C SER A 479 44.87 21.22 14.56
#